data_AF-A0A5C7LKX4-F1
#
_entry.id   AF-A0A5C7LKX4-F1
#
_cell.length_a   1.000
_cell.length_b   1.000
_cell.length_c   1.000
_cell.angle_alpha   90.00
_cell.angle_beta   90.00
_cell.angle_gamma   90.00
#
_symmetry.space_group_name_H-M   'P 1'
#
loop_
_entity.id
_entity.type
_entity.pdbx_description
1 polymer ?
#
loop_
_entity_poly.entity_id
_entity_poly.type
_entity_poly.pdbx_seq_one_letter_code
_entity_poly.pdbx_strand_id
1 'polypeptide(L)'
;MKKIFTPESFLRGVEFNRLPAATQENLMYLAKKCNLLEIAFEHDLVVTSGYRTPEDQYRIYREKGVTDTSKVPMGSAHLKGLACDFADSHGLLDLFLSRNDGEMLVKLGLYLEHPNATPGWTHIQLNAPKSGKRIFYP
;
A
#
# COMPACT_ATOMS: atom_id res chain seq x y z
N MET A 1 6.65 -3.69 22.71
CA MET A 1 7.12 -4.56 21.61
C MET A 1 6.63 -3.92 20.33
N LYS A 2 7.51 -3.53 19.39
CA LYS A 2 7.03 -2.99 18.10
C LYS A 2 6.15 -4.04 17.42
N LYS A 3 5.07 -3.60 16.77
CA LYS A 3 4.20 -4.47 15.99
C LYS A 3 5.06 -5.15 14.91
N ILE A 4 4.79 -6.42 14.63
CA ILE A 4 5.41 -7.11 13.51
C ILE A 4 4.30 -7.30 12.48
N PHE A 5 4.43 -6.64 11.34
CA PHE A 5 3.60 -6.90 10.18
C PHE A 5 3.84 -8.33 9.71
N THR A 6 2.74 -9.07 9.63
CA THR A 6 2.62 -10.37 8.95
C THR A 6 1.72 -10.20 7.73
N PRO A 7 1.63 -11.18 6.82
CA PRO A 7 0.67 -11.12 5.71
C PRO A 7 -0.76 -10.80 6.15
N GLU A 8 -1.20 -11.36 7.28
CA GLU A 8 -2.53 -11.16 7.87
C GLU A 8 -2.80 -9.70 8.26
N SER A 9 -1.75 -8.91 8.52
CA SER A 9 -1.89 -7.48 8.81
C SER A 9 -2.49 -6.68 7.64
N PHE A 10 -2.47 -7.25 6.43
CA PHE A 10 -2.98 -6.63 5.21
C PHE A 10 -4.27 -7.30 4.70
N LEU A 11 -4.80 -8.29 5.42
CA LEU A 11 -5.99 -9.03 5.01
C LEU A 11 -7.22 -8.53 5.77
N ARG A 12 -8.31 -8.27 5.05
CA ARG A 12 -9.59 -7.86 5.63
C ARG A 12 -10.59 -9.02 5.57
N GLY A 13 -10.43 -9.99 6.48
CA GLY A 13 -11.33 -11.14 6.57
C GLY A 13 -11.10 -12.22 5.50
N VAL A 14 -9.97 -12.17 4.78
CA VAL A 14 -9.56 -13.21 3.85
C VAL A 14 -8.49 -14.07 4.51
N GLU A 15 -8.61 -15.39 4.36
CA GLU A 15 -7.60 -16.33 4.87
C GLU A 15 -6.38 -16.37 3.94
N PHE A 16 -5.18 -16.15 4.49
CA PHE A 16 -3.92 -16.10 3.73
C PHE A 16 -3.67 -17.35 2.87
N ASN A 17 -3.93 -18.53 3.44
CA ASN A 17 -3.72 -19.82 2.77
C ASN A 17 -4.68 -20.09 1.59
N ARG A 18 -5.75 -19.30 1.44
CA ARG A 18 -6.70 -19.40 0.31
C ARG A 18 -6.34 -18.49 -0.86
N LEU A 19 -5.34 -17.61 -0.68
CA LEU A 19 -4.89 -16.71 -1.73
C LEU A 19 -4.04 -17.45 -2.76
N PRO A 20 -3.96 -16.97 -4.01
CA PRO A 20 -3.00 -17.48 -4.98
C PRO A 20 -1.57 -17.41 -4.44
N ALA A 21 -0.72 -18.40 -4.76
CA ALA A 21 0.66 -18.46 -4.27
C ALA A 21 1.45 -17.17 -4.52
N ALA A 22 1.33 -16.58 -5.71
CA ALA A 22 1.98 -15.31 -6.02
C ALA A 22 1.51 -14.16 -5.12
N THR A 23 0.22 -14.11 -4.75
CA THR A 23 -0.30 -13.11 -3.81
C THR A 23 0.23 -13.35 -2.40
N GLN A 24 0.34 -14.61 -1.97
CA GLN A 24 0.93 -14.97 -0.69
C GLN A 24 2.40 -14.49 -0.59
N GLU A 25 3.19 -14.76 -1.63
CA GLU A 25 4.58 -14.30 -1.75
C GLU A 25 4.69 -12.78 -1.70
N ASN A 26 3.84 -12.08 -2.46
CA ASN A 26 3.81 -10.62 -2.46
C ASN A 26 3.51 -10.05 -1.07
N LEU A 27 2.55 -10.63 -0.36
CA LEU A 27 2.18 -10.18 0.99
C LEU A 27 3.28 -10.45 2.01
N MET A 28 3.98 -11.58 1.92
CA MET A 28 5.16 -11.85 2.76
C MET A 28 6.25 -10.80 2.51
N TYR A 29 6.50 -10.47 1.24
CA TYR A 29 7.49 -9.46 0.90
C TYR A 29 7.07 -8.05 1.33
N LEU A 30 5.79 -7.69 1.15
CA LEU A 30 5.21 -6.42 1.60
C LEU A 30 5.33 -6.28 3.11
N ALA A 31 4.98 -7.31 3.88
CA ALA A 31 5.12 -7.35 5.34
C ALA A 31 6.56 -7.08 5.77
N LYS A 32 7.54 -7.75 5.14
CA LYS A 32 8.97 -7.51 5.39
C LYS A 32 9.37 -6.05 5.14
N LYS A 33 8.89 -5.43 4.05
CA LYS A 33 9.20 -4.03 3.74
C LYS A 33 8.53 -3.05 4.69
N CYS A 34 7.29 -3.32 5.10
CA CYS A 34 6.57 -2.50 6.08
C CYS A 34 7.22 -2.56 7.46
N ASN A 35 7.74 -3.72 7.88
CA ASN A 35 8.52 -3.84 9.12
C ASN A 35 9.79 -2.97 9.07
N LEU A 36 10.52 -3.00 7.95
CA LEU A 36 11.70 -2.14 7.78
C LEU A 36 11.34 -0.66 7.76
N LEU A 37 10.20 -0.31 7.14
CA LEU A 37 9.68 1.05 7.12
C LEU A 37 9.33 1.55 8.52
N GLU A 38 8.60 0.77 9.33
CA GLU A 38 8.22 1.15 10.70
C GLU A 38 9.44 1.25 11.64
N ILE A 39 10.48 0.44 11.39
CA ILE A 39 11.76 0.59 12.09
C ILE A 39 12.40 1.93 11.72
N ALA A 40 12.50 2.26 10.44
CA ALA A 40 13.16 3.47 9.95
C ALA A 40 12.37 4.76 10.25
N PHE A 41 11.04 4.67 10.29
CA PHE A 41 10.16 5.81 10.55
C PHE A 41 10.05 6.14 12.05
N GLU A 42 10.35 5.18 12.92
CA GLU A 42 10.32 5.33 14.39
C GLU A 42 8.95 5.71 14.99
N HIS A 43 7.87 5.57 14.21
CA HIS A 43 6.48 5.71 14.67
C HIS A 43 5.65 4.52 14.21
N ASP A 44 4.62 4.20 15.00
CA ASP A 44 3.71 3.11 14.70
C ASP A 44 2.94 3.36 13.39
N LEU A 45 2.89 2.34 12.54
CA LEU A 45 2.17 2.39 11.28
C LEU A 45 0.80 1.72 11.42
N VAL A 46 -0.25 2.45 11.04
CA VAL A 46 -1.63 1.94 11.07
C VAL A 46 -2.07 1.63 9.64
N VAL A 47 -2.09 0.34 9.28
CA VAL A 47 -2.62 -0.11 7.99
C VAL A 47 -4.12 0.21 7.95
N THR A 48 -4.51 1.07 7.01
CA THR A 48 -5.92 1.34 6.75
C THR A 48 -6.43 0.39 5.70
N SER A 49 -5.70 0.12 4.62
CA SER A 49 -6.09 -0.82 3.55
C SER A 49 -4.90 -1.67 3.09
N GLY A 50 -5.10 -2.97 2.91
CA GLY A 50 -4.08 -3.90 2.41
C GLY A 50 -4.51 -4.56 1.10
N TYR A 51 -4.46 -5.89 1.05
CA TYR A 51 -5.02 -6.68 -0.05
C TYR A 51 -6.50 -6.38 -0.22
N ARG A 52 -6.96 -6.38 -1.47
CA ARG A 52 -8.37 -6.25 -1.83
C ARG A 52 -8.76 -7.45 -2.68
N THR A 53 -9.92 -8.02 -2.39
CA THR A 53 -10.61 -8.92 -3.32
C THR A 53 -11.16 -8.09 -4.50
N PRO A 54 -11.49 -8.71 -5.65
CA PRO A 54 -12.23 -8.04 -6.71
C PRO A 54 -13.50 -7.35 -6.19
N GLU A 55 -14.26 -8.03 -5.33
CA GLU A 55 -15.48 -7.53 -4.73
C GLU A 55 -15.23 -6.30 -3.85
N ASP A 56 -14.17 -6.32 -3.02
CA ASP A 56 -13.75 -5.16 -2.22
C ASP A 56 -13.32 -3.99 -3.10
N GLN A 57 -12.59 -4.25 -4.18
CA GLN A 57 -12.16 -3.20 -5.11
C GLN A 57 -13.38 -2.50 -5.73
N TYR A 58 -14.37 -3.26 -6.21
CA TYR A 58 -15.62 -2.68 -6.72
C TYR A 58 -16.38 -1.91 -5.63
N ARG A 59 -16.49 -2.48 -4.43
CA ARG A 59 -17.17 -1.83 -3.30
C ARG A 59 -16.55 -0.47 -2.96
N ILE A 60 -15.22 -0.41 -2.83
CA ILE A 60 -14.48 0.82 -2.50
C ILE A 60 -14.66 1.89 -3.57
N TYR A 61 -14.60 1.52 -4.85
CA TYR A 61 -14.78 2.49 -5.94
C TYR A 61 -16.21 3.01 -6.02
N ARG A 62 -17.20 2.15 -5.74
CA ARG A 62 -18.61 2.58 -5.61
C ARG A 62 -18.79 3.57 -4.45
N GLU A 63 -18.16 3.32 -3.30
CA GLU A 63 -18.17 4.25 -2.14
C GLU A 63 -17.51 5.60 -2.49
N LYS A 64 -16.55 5.61 -3.43
CA LYS A 64 -15.96 6.82 -4.02
C LYS A 64 -16.82 7.47 -5.12
N GLY A 65 -18.03 6.98 -5.37
CA GLY A 65 -18.94 7.52 -6.37
C GLY A 65 -18.72 7.01 -7.80
N VAL A 66 -17.86 6.01 -8.00
CA VAL A 66 -17.66 5.39 -9.33
C VAL A 66 -18.72 4.32 -9.54
N THR A 67 -19.74 4.65 -10.34
CA THR A 67 -20.88 3.76 -10.64
C THR A 67 -20.65 2.90 -11.90
N ASP A 68 -19.80 3.37 -12.82
CA ASP A 68 -19.39 2.62 -14.02
C ASP A 68 -18.24 1.67 -13.67
N THR A 69 -18.54 0.37 -13.60
CA THR A 69 -17.59 -0.68 -13.22
C THR A 69 -16.43 -0.82 -14.21
N SER A 70 -16.58 -0.37 -15.46
CA SER A 70 -15.49 -0.41 -16.45
C SER A 70 -14.35 0.56 -16.13
N LYS A 71 -14.62 1.57 -15.29
CA LYS A 71 -13.63 2.56 -14.82
C LYS A 71 -12.89 2.11 -13.56
N VAL A 72 -13.27 0.97 -12.98
CA VAL A 72 -12.60 0.43 -11.79
C VAL A 72 -11.27 -0.20 -12.20
N PRO A 73 -10.12 0.22 -11.64
CA PRO A 73 -8.82 -0.24 -12.07
C PRO A 73 -8.53 -1.65 -11.52
N MET A 74 -8.96 -2.67 -12.25
CA MET A 74 -8.73 -4.09 -11.93
C MET A 74 -7.25 -4.52 -12.09
N GLY A 75 -6.38 -3.62 -12.55
CA GLY A 75 -4.93 -3.80 -12.54
C GLY A 75 -4.24 -3.38 -11.24
N SER A 76 -4.99 -2.93 -10.22
CA SER A 76 -4.47 -2.37 -8.97
C SER A 76 -3.48 -3.28 -8.25
N ALA A 77 -2.47 -2.67 -7.61
CA ALA A 77 -1.49 -3.37 -6.79
C ALA A 77 -2.10 -4.02 -5.54
N HIS A 78 -3.20 -3.46 -4.98
CA HIS A 78 -3.91 -4.07 -3.84
C HIS A 78 -4.49 -5.45 -4.18
N LEU A 79 -4.99 -5.65 -5.41
CA LEU A 79 -5.52 -6.93 -5.87
C LEU A 79 -4.45 -8.02 -5.98
N LYS A 80 -3.17 -7.63 -5.97
CA LYS A 80 -2.00 -8.52 -6.10
C LYS A 80 -1.25 -8.70 -4.78
N GLY A 81 -1.67 -8.03 -3.71
CA GLY A 81 -0.92 -8.00 -2.44
C GLY A 81 0.38 -7.19 -2.50
N LEU A 82 0.48 -6.26 -3.45
CA LEU A 82 1.70 -5.48 -3.72
C LEU A 82 1.65 -4.05 -3.13
N ALA A 83 0.54 -3.66 -2.52
CA ALA A 83 0.34 -2.31 -1.99
C ALA A 83 -0.42 -2.31 -0.67
N CYS A 84 -0.20 -1.26 0.11
CA CYS A 84 -0.97 -0.94 1.30
C CYS A 84 -1.09 0.58 1.48
N ASP A 85 -2.16 0.96 2.17
CA ASP A 85 -2.45 2.31 2.62
C ASP A 85 -2.21 2.37 4.13
N PHE A 86 -1.54 3.41 4.60
CA PHE A 86 -1.37 3.75 6.02
C PHE A 86 -2.16 5.00 6.37
N ALA A 87 -2.67 5.10 7.60
CA ALA A 87 -3.22 6.35 8.10
C ALA A 87 -2.09 7.39 8.20
N ASP A 88 -2.30 8.57 7.62
CA ASP A 88 -1.32 9.67 7.68
C ASP A 88 -2.01 11.03 7.70
N SER A 89 -2.91 11.23 8.66
CA SER A 89 -3.73 12.45 8.78
C SER A 89 -2.93 13.76 8.88
N HIS A 90 -1.64 13.68 9.21
CA HIS A 90 -0.73 14.82 9.34
C HIS A 90 0.37 14.85 8.26
N GLY A 91 0.38 13.91 7.32
CA GLY A 91 1.38 13.85 6.24
C GLY A 91 2.82 13.56 6.73
N LEU A 92 2.99 12.97 7.92
CA LEU A 92 4.31 12.74 8.52
C LEU A 92 5.05 11.62 7.81
N LEU A 93 4.33 10.55 7.44
CA LEU A 93 4.91 9.44 6.70
C LEU A 93 5.24 9.85 5.27
N ASP A 94 4.33 10.58 4.62
CA ASP A 94 4.55 11.18 3.31
C ASP A 94 5.77 12.09 3.29
N LEU A 95 5.89 12.98 4.29
CA LEU A 95 7.06 13.86 4.44
C LEU A 95 8.33 13.04 4.63
N PHE A 96 8.31 12.03 5.50
CA PHE A 96 9.46 11.17 5.75
C PHE A 96 9.92 10.45 4.48
N LEU A 97 8.98 9.85 3.73
CA LEU A 97 9.26 9.10 2.52
C LEU A 97 9.67 9.99 1.34
N SER A 98 9.23 11.24 1.31
CA SER A 98 9.56 12.20 0.23
C SER A 98 10.86 12.98 0.46
N ARG A 99 11.45 12.91 1.66
CA ARG A 99 12.74 13.55 1.96
C ARG A 99 13.85 13.02 1.06
N ASN A 100 14.84 13.87 0.80
CA ASN A 100 16.03 13.55 0.01
C ASN A 100 15.68 12.87 -1.33
N ASP A 101 14.68 13.39 -2.03
CA ASP A 101 14.20 12.85 -3.31
C ASP A 101 13.80 11.35 -3.25
N GLY A 102 13.21 10.93 -2.13
CA GLY A 102 12.74 9.56 -1.95
C GLY A 102 13.85 8.56 -1.64
N GLU A 103 14.95 8.99 -1.01
CA GLU A 103 16.07 8.12 -0.63
C GLU A 103 15.61 6.86 0.13
N MET A 104 14.66 7.02 1.05
CA MET A 104 14.10 5.90 1.81
C MET A 104 13.30 4.93 0.92
N LEU A 105 12.56 5.45 -0.05
CA LEU A 105 11.83 4.64 -1.03
C LEU A 105 12.80 3.78 -1.84
N VAL A 106 13.95 4.33 -2.23
CA VAL A 106 15.00 3.57 -2.95
C VAL A 106 15.59 2.49 -2.05
N LYS A 107 15.98 2.83 -0.81
CA LYS A 107 16.56 1.88 0.16
C LYS A 107 15.63 0.71 0.45
N LEU A 108 14.33 0.98 0.60
CA LEU A 108 13.33 -0.05 0.89
C LEU A 108 12.82 -0.75 -0.38
N GLY A 109 13.05 -0.20 -1.57
CA GLY A 109 12.51 -0.72 -2.82
C GLY A 109 11.00 -0.50 -2.92
N LEU A 110 10.53 0.65 -2.43
CA LEU A 110 9.13 1.07 -2.44
C LEU A 110 8.88 2.18 -3.46
N TYR A 111 7.60 2.40 -3.74
CA TYR A 111 7.07 3.51 -4.51
C TYR A 111 5.94 4.15 -3.70
N LEU A 112 5.82 5.46 -3.79
CA LEU A 112 4.87 6.30 -3.06
C LEU A 112 3.92 6.97 -4.05
N GLU A 113 2.62 6.83 -3.84
CA GLU A 113 1.66 7.70 -4.52
C GLU A 113 1.81 9.12 -3.95
N HIS A 114 1.77 10.12 -4.82
CA HIS A 114 2.07 11.50 -4.44
C HIS A 114 1.06 11.98 -3.37
N PRO A 115 1.52 12.63 -2.27
CA PRO A 115 0.66 13.03 -1.14
C PRO A 115 -0.62 13.80 -1.53
N ASN A 116 -0.53 14.65 -2.56
CA ASN A 116 -1.69 15.36 -3.13
C ASN A 116 -2.82 14.46 -3.68
N ALA A 117 -2.52 13.22 -4.08
CA ALA A 117 -3.51 12.25 -4.54
C ALA A 117 -4.08 11.40 -3.38
N THR A 118 -3.39 11.39 -2.24
CA THR A 118 -3.75 10.61 -1.05
C THR A 118 -3.90 11.48 0.21
N PRO A 119 -4.76 12.52 0.20
CA PRO A 119 -4.84 13.44 1.34
C PRO A 119 -5.32 12.74 2.62
N GLY A 120 -4.41 12.59 3.59
CA GLY A 120 -4.67 11.98 4.91
C GLY A 120 -4.33 10.49 5.02
N TRP A 121 -3.77 9.89 3.97
CA TRP A 121 -3.23 8.52 4.00
C TRP A 121 -2.00 8.40 3.09
N THR A 122 -1.14 7.44 3.36
CA THR A 122 0.03 7.16 2.52
C THR A 122 -0.18 5.86 1.77
N HIS A 123 -0.21 5.89 0.44
CA HIS A 123 -0.20 4.69 -0.40
C HIS A 123 1.23 4.33 -0.79
N ILE A 124 1.65 3.11 -0.43
CA ILE A 124 2.91 2.55 -0.92
C ILE A 124 2.68 1.28 -1.74
N GLN A 125 3.60 1.01 -2.67
CA GLN A 125 3.61 -0.23 -3.42
C GLN A 125 5.01 -0.74 -3.73
N LEU A 126 5.12 -2.05 -3.96
CA LEU A 126 6.37 -2.74 -4.27
C LEU A 126 6.75 -2.63 -5.75
N ASN A 127 5.76 -2.64 -6.65
CA ASN A 127 6.00 -2.58 -8.08
C ASN A 127 6.09 -1.14 -8.58
N ALA A 128 6.95 -0.91 -9.57
CA ALA A 128 7.06 0.40 -10.19
C ALA A 128 5.73 0.84 -10.83
N PRO A 129 5.37 2.13 -10.73
CA PRO A 129 4.31 2.69 -11.55
C PRO A 129 4.75 2.73 -13.01
N LYS A 130 3.82 2.95 -13.94
CA LYS A 130 4.11 3.06 -15.38
C LYS A 130 5.17 4.13 -15.69
N SER A 131 5.20 5.19 -14.89
CA SER A 131 6.17 6.29 -15.03
C SER A 131 7.59 5.92 -14.57
N GLY A 132 7.76 4.83 -13.82
CA GLY A 132 9.03 4.43 -13.19
C GLY A 132 9.48 5.32 -12.03
N LYS A 133 8.79 6.44 -11.74
CA LYS A 133 9.15 7.38 -10.68
C LYS A 133 8.88 6.80 -9.30
N ARG A 134 9.75 7.09 -8.32
CA ARG A 134 9.57 6.68 -6.91
C ARG A 134 8.35 7.33 -6.27
N ILE A 135 8.11 8.60 -6.57
CA ILE A 135 6.92 9.35 -6.17
C ILE A 135 6.12 9.63 -7.44
N PHE A 136 4.85 9.20 -7.49
CA PHE A 136 4.06 9.21 -8.72
C PHE A 136 2.60 9.63 -8.49
N TYR A 137 1.98 10.23 -9.51
CA TYR A 137 0.51 10.38 -9.52
C TYR A 137 -0.13 9.12 -10.11
N PRO A 138 -1.24 8.64 -9.54
CA PRO A 138 -1.90 7.39 -9.93
C PRO A 138 -2.56 7.43 -11.32
#